data_AF-A0A172ZDH9-F1
#
_entry.id   AF-A0A172ZDH9-F1
#
_cell.length_a   1.000
_cell.length_b   1.000
_cell.length_c   1.000
_cell.angle_alpha   90.00
_cell.angle_beta   90.00
_cell.angle_gamma   90.00
#
_symmetry.space_group_name_H-M   'P 1'
#
loop_
_entity.id
_entity.type
_entity.pdbx_description
1 polymer ?
#
loop_
_entity_poly.entity_id
_entity_poly.type
_entity_poly.pdbx_seq_one_letter_code
_entity_poly.pdbx_strand_id
1 'polypeptide(L)'
;MTNHNKVQQLRELLPQEHQGITRYVEHALQSIDDLVEKHRQYTASLAIYGDRINGNEERVYRDTISEIKAQLIETLERTVEDFSHLGDKNWSKNYKDGIK
;
A
#
# COMPACT_ATOMS: atom_id res chain seq x y z
N MET A 1 -14.01 3.71 -0.97
CA MET A 1 -13.15 3.70 -2.17
C MET A 1 -12.15 2.57 -2.01
N THR A 2 -11.90 1.77 -3.05
CA THR A 2 -10.87 0.72 -3.01
C THR A 2 -9.49 1.33 -3.23
N ASN A 3 -8.44 0.72 -2.68
CA ASN A 3 -7.06 1.19 -2.85
C ASN A 3 -6.66 1.27 -4.34
N HIS A 4 -7.14 0.33 -5.16
CA HIS A 4 -6.89 0.33 -6.60
C HIS A 4 -7.42 1.59 -7.30
N ASN A 5 -8.65 2.01 -6.98
CA ASN A 5 -9.24 3.22 -7.56
C ASN A 5 -8.44 4.47 -7.17
N LYS A 6 -7.92 4.50 -5.94
CA LYS A 6 -7.11 5.61 -5.46
C LYS A 6 -5.77 5.69 -6.18
N VAL A 7 -5.11 4.55 -6.43
CA VAL A 7 -3.85 4.54 -7.20
C VAL A 7 -4.06 5.02 -8.64
N GLN A 8 -5.16 4.62 -9.30
CA GLN A 8 -5.46 5.11 -10.65
C GLN A 8 -5.65 6.64 -10.68
N GLN A 9 -6.35 7.21 -9.70
CA GLN A 9 -6.50 8.67 -9.60
C GLN A 9 -5.16 9.37 -9.43
N LEU A 10 -4.27 8.83 -8.59
CA LEU A 10 -2.93 9.40 -8.37
C LEU A 10 -2.05 9.28 -9.62
N ARG A 11 -2.24 8.23 -10.44
CA ARG A 11 -1.54 8.06 -11.70
C ARG A 11 -1.88 9.15 -12.73
N GLU A 12 -3.13 9.59 -12.78
CA GLU A 12 -3.57 10.66 -13.68
C GLU A 12 -2.95 12.02 -13.34
N LEU A 13 -2.51 12.21 -12.08
CA LEU A 13 -1.85 13.43 -11.62
C LEU A 13 -0.34 13.44 -11.91
N LEU A 14 0.25 12.30 -12.28
CA LEU A 14 1.67 12.18 -12.55
C LEU A 14 2.01 12.35 -14.04
N PRO A 15 3.14 13.00 -14.37
CA PRO A 15 3.71 12.96 -15.71
C PRO A 15 3.93 11.52 -16.18
N GLN A 16 3.77 11.25 -17.48
CA GLN A 16 3.88 9.89 -18.05
C GLN A 16 5.16 9.16 -17.63
N GLU A 17 6.28 9.89 -17.56
CA GLU A 17 7.61 9.38 -17.19
C GLU A 17 7.66 8.81 -15.75
N HIS A 18 6.79 9.30 -14.87
CA HIS A 18 6.74 8.91 -13.46
C HIS A 18 5.60 7.97 -13.13
N GLN A 19 4.70 7.64 -14.08
CA GLN A 19 3.59 6.72 -13.82
C GLN A 19 4.04 5.32 -13.39
N GLY A 20 5.29 4.94 -13.66
CA GLY A 20 5.90 3.69 -13.17
C GLY A 20 5.79 3.49 -11.65
N ILE A 21 5.83 4.57 -10.85
CA ILE A 21 5.71 4.45 -9.38
C ILE A 21 4.33 3.96 -8.95
N THR A 22 3.28 4.36 -9.67
CA THR A 22 1.90 3.91 -9.37
C THR A 22 1.72 2.44 -9.65
N ARG A 23 2.29 1.95 -10.76
CA ARG A 23 2.29 0.54 -11.12
C ARG A 23 3.06 -0.31 -10.10
N TYR A 24 4.18 0.19 -9.58
CA TYR A 24 4.88 -0.48 -8.48
C TYR A 24 3.99 -0.61 -7.23
N VAL A 25 3.30 0.46 -6.84
CA VAL A 25 2.37 0.44 -5.70
C VAL A 25 1.19 -0.51 -5.94
N GLU A 26 0.65 -0.57 -7.16
CA GLU A 26 -0.36 -1.57 -7.53
C GLU A 26 0.14 -3.01 -7.34
N HIS A 27 1.35 -3.31 -7.81
CA HIS A 27 1.96 -4.63 -7.63
C HIS A 27 2.23 -4.94 -6.16
N ALA A 28 2.65 -3.96 -5.35
CA ALA A 28 2.84 -4.14 -3.93
C ALA A 28 1.52 -4.46 -3.21
N LEU A 29 0.44 -3.73 -3.52
CA LEU A 29 -0.89 -3.99 -2.96
C LEU A 29 -1.39 -5.39 -3.33
N GLN A 30 -1.23 -5.80 -4.59
CA GLN A 30 -1.59 -7.14 -5.05
C GLN A 30 -0.80 -8.23 -4.32
N SER A 31 0.52 -8.04 -4.17
CA SER A 31 1.38 -8.98 -3.42
C SER A 31 0.92 -9.14 -1.96
N ILE A 32 0.44 -8.06 -1.33
CA ILE A 32 -0.14 -8.11 0.01
C ILE A 32 -1.47 -8.87 0.00
N ASP A 33 -2.34 -8.68 -1.00
CA ASP A 33 -3.57 -9.45 -1.13
C ASP A 33 -3.30 -10.96 -1.27
N ASP A 34 -2.29 -11.32 -2.07
CA ASP A 34 -1.87 -12.72 -2.23
C ASP A 34 -1.32 -13.30 -0.91
N LEU A 35 -0.61 -12.49 -0.11
CA LEU A 35 -0.13 -12.88 1.21
C LEU A 35 -1.29 -13.15 2.19
N VAL A 36 -2.31 -12.30 2.19
CA VAL A 36 -3.52 -12.46 3.01
C VAL A 36 -4.25 -13.76 2.64
N GLU A 37 -4.35 -14.05 1.35
CA GLU A 37 -5.01 -15.27 0.89
C GLU A 37 -4.21 -16.53 1.31
N LYS A 38 -2.88 -16.50 1.22
CA LYS A 38 -2.03 -17.58 1.73
C LYS A 38 -2.19 -17.79 3.23
N HIS A 39 -2.22 -16.71 4.01
CA HIS A 39 -2.48 -16.76 5.45
C HIS A 39 -3.83 -17.40 5.75
N ARG A 40 -4.89 -17.01 5.03
CA ARG A 40 -6.23 -17.60 5.17
C ARG A 40 -6.23 -19.10 4.90
N GLN A 41 -5.57 -19.55 3.83
CA GLN A 41 -5.47 -20.96 3.47
C GLN A 41 -4.69 -21.77 4.53
N TYR A 42 -3.61 -21.19 5.05
CA TYR A 42 -2.81 -21.79 6.12
C TYR A 42 -3.63 -21.95 7.40
N THR A 43 -4.28 -20.88 7.87
CA THR A 43 -5.14 -20.90 9.07
C THR A 43 -6.29 -21.89 8.92
N ALA A 44 -6.91 -21.98 7.74
CA ALA A 44 -7.95 -22.97 7.46
C ALA A 44 -7.40 -24.41 7.54
N SER A 45 -6.18 -24.64 7.05
CA SER A 45 -5.52 -25.94 7.13
C SER A 45 -5.27 -26.36 8.58
N LEU A 46 -4.74 -25.44 9.40
CA LEU A 46 -4.54 -25.68 10.84
C LEU A 46 -5.84 -26.04 11.55
N ALA A 47 -6.93 -25.31 11.27
CA ALA A 47 -8.24 -25.59 11.84
C ALA A 47 -8.76 -26.99 11.49
N ILE A 48 -8.52 -27.45 10.25
CA ILE A 48 -8.87 -28.82 9.82
C ILE A 48 -8.06 -29.87 10.60
N TYR A 49 -6.79 -29.59 10.91
CA TYR A 49 -5.95 -30.47 11.74
C TYR A 49 -6.30 -30.46 13.23
N GLY A 50 -7.26 -29.62 13.65
CA GLY A 50 -7.75 -29.55 15.02
C GLY A 50 -7.11 -28.45 15.87
N ASP A 51 -6.24 -27.63 15.28
CA ASP A 51 -5.66 -26.48 15.98
C ASP A 51 -6.71 -25.38 16.19
N ARG A 52 -6.69 -24.78 17.38
CA ARG A 52 -7.60 -23.70 17.73
C ARG A 52 -7.08 -22.37 17.19
N ILE A 53 -7.84 -21.77 16.28
CA ILE A 53 -7.52 -20.44 15.75
C ILE A 53 -7.82 -19.37 16.80
N ASN A 54 -6.83 -18.52 17.08
CA ASN A 54 -6.99 -17.37 17.96
C ASN A 54 -7.58 -16.18 17.19
N GLY A 55 -8.87 -15.89 17.42
CA GLY A 55 -9.55 -14.78 16.75
C GLY A 55 -8.95 -13.40 17.02
N ASN A 56 -8.26 -13.20 18.16
CA ASN A 56 -7.58 -11.94 18.43
C ASN A 56 -6.32 -11.77 17.57
N GLU A 57 -5.55 -12.84 17.36
CA GLU A 57 -4.39 -12.80 16.47
C GLU A 57 -4.81 -12.54 15.02
N GLU A 58 -5.87 -13.19 14.56
CA GLU A 58 -6.42 -12.97 13.22
C GLU A 58 -6.92 -11.53 13.03
N ARG A 59 -7.54 -10.95 14.06
CA ARG A 59 -7.96 -9.54 14.04
C ARG A 59 -6.75 -8.61 13.94
N VAL A 60 -5.75 -8.78 14.81
CA VAL A 60 -4.52 -7.97 14.79
C VAL A 60 -3.83 -8.07 13.42
N TYR A 61 -3.73 -9.28 12.86
CA TYR A 61 -3.17 -9.49 11.53
C TYR A 61 -3.90 -8.65 10.46
N ARG A 62 -5.24 -8.70 10.43
CA ARG A 62 -6.04 -7.94 9.45
C ARG A 62 -5.93 -6.43 9.64
N ASP A 63 -5.94 -5.97 10.89
CA ASP A 63 -5.80 -4.55 11.23
C ASP A 63 -4.44 -4.03 10.74
N THR A 64 -3.35 -4.78 11.01
CA THR A 64 -2.00 -4.45 10.53
C THR A 64 -1.90 -4.43 9.01
N ILE A 65 -2.50 -5.40 8.31
CA ILE A 65 -2.51 -5.39 6.84
C ILE A 65 -3.26 -4.16 6.30
N SER A 66 -4.38 -3.80 6.91
CA SER A 66 -5.13 -2.61 6.51
C SER A 66 -4.31 -1.34 6.69
N GLU A 67 -3.59 -1.22 7.81
CA GLU A 67 -2.71 -0.09 8.10
C GLU A 67 -1.55 0.01 7.10
N ILE A 68 -0.87 -1.11 6.81
CA ILE A 68 0.22 -1.15 5.82
C ILE A 68 -0.27 -0.68 4.44
N LYS A 69 -1.42 -1.17 3.99
CA LYS A 69 -2.00 -0.75 2.70
C LYS A 69 -2.33 0.74 2.69
N ALA A 70 -2.86 1.29 3.78
CA ALA A 70 -3.12 2.71 3.91
C ALA A 70 -1.83 3.54 3.85
N GLN A 71 -0.78 3.10 4.57
CA GLN A 71 0.53 3.76 4.57
C GLN A 71 1.19 3.77 3.18
N LEU A 72 1.03 2.70 2.39
CA LEU A 72 1.51 2.68 0.99
C LEU A 72 0.80 3.71 0.12
N ILE A 73 -0.51 3.87 0.28
CA ILE A 73 -1.28 4.88 -0.45
C ILE A 73 -0.86 6.29 -0.01
N GLU A 74 -0.79 6.55 1.29
CA GLU A 74 -0.39 7.85 1.84
C GLU A 74 1.02 8.25 1.35
N THR A 75 1.93 7.28 1.29
CA THR A 75 3.28 7.48 0.74
C THR A 75 3.23 7.85 -0.74
N LEU A 76 2.39 7.19 -1.52
CA LEU A 76 2.21 7.52 -2.94
C LEU A 76 1.58 8.91 -3.12
N GLU A 77 0.60 9.28 -2.30
CA GLU A 77 -0.02 10.61 -2.32
C GLU A 77 1.03 11.70 -2.10
N ARG A 78 1.83 11.59 -1.04
CA ARG A 78 2.91 12.53 -0.73
C ARG A 78 3.95 12.63 -1.83
N THR A 79 4.24 11.49 -2.48
CA THR A 79 5.16 11.45 -3.61
C THR A 79 4.57 12.19 -4.82
N VAL A 80 3.29 11.97 -5.13
CA VAL A 80 2.57 12.67 -6.21
C VAL A 80 2.51 14.18 -5.95
N GLU A 81 2.27 14.59 -4.70
CA GLU A 81 2.31 16.00 -4.29
C GLU A 81 3.68 16.62 -4.56
N ASP A 82 4.77 15.93 -4.23
CA ASP A 82 6.14 16.39 -4.49
C ASP A 82 6.42 16.55 -5.98
N PHE A 83 5.90 15.64 -6.83
CA PHE A 83 5.98 15.77 -8.29
C PHE A 83 5.12 16.92 -8.81
N SER A 84 3.95 17.17 -8.23
CA SER A 84 3.02 18.20 -8.67
C SER A 84 3.53 19.62 -8.37
N HIS A 85 4.34 19.77 -7.32
CA HIS A 85 4.93 21.05 -6.92
C HIS A 85 6.41 21.21 -7.35
N LEU A 86 6.85 20.42 -8.34
CA LEU A 86 8.20 20.56 -8.90
C LEU A 86 8.44 21.99 -9.43
N GLY A 87 9.35 22.71 -8.78
CA GLY A 87 9.72 24.08 -9.14
C GLY A 87 9.02 25.18 -8.34
N ASP A 88 8.09 24.84 -7.45
CA ASP A 88 7.55 25.80 -6.48
C ASP A 88 8.59 26.08 -5.39
N LYS A 89 9.02 27.35 -5.29
CA LYS A 89 10.03 27.80 -4.33
C LYS A 89 9.51 27.84 -2.90
N ASN A 90 8.19 27.85 -2.70
CA ASN A 90 7.54 27.87 -1.39
C ASN A 90 7.08 26.48 -0.94
N TRP A 91 7.26 25.44 -1.78
CA TRP A 91 6.89 24.08 -1.43
C TRP A 91 7.93 23.43 -0.50
N SER A 92 7.44 22.82 0.58
CA SER A 92 8.24 21.97 1.46
C SER A 92 8.04 20.51 1.06
N LYS A 93 9.07 19.91 0.42
CA LYS A 93 9.00 18.51 -0.01
C LYS A 93 8.65 17.57 1.15
N ASN A 94 7.75 16.63 0.88
CA ASN A 94 7.43 15.52 1.78
C ASN A 94 8.65 14.60 1.95
N TYR A 95 9.36 14.31 0.84
CA TYR A 95 10.57 13.50 0.83
C TYR A 95 11.76 14.30 0.29
N LYS A 96 12.88 14.32 1.04
CA LYS A 96 14.12 14.98 0.60
C LYS A 96 14.83 14.11 -0.43
N ASP A 97 15.32 14.71 -1.51
CA ASP A 97 16.14 14.00 -2.50
C ASP A 97 17.47 13.59 -1.86
N GLY A 98 17.75 12.28 -1.85
CA GLY A 98 18.94 11.71 -1.22
C GLY A 98 18.75 11.50 0.28
N ILE A 99 18.75 10.23 0.68
CA ILE A 99 18.97 9.85 2.09
C ILE A 99 20.41 10.30 2.44
N LYS A 100 20.57 11.11 3.48
CA LYS A 100 21.89 11.38 4.08
C LYS A 100 22.26 10.28 5.06
#